data_AF-G2XAX2-F1
#
_entry.id   AF-G2XAX2-F1
#
_cell.length_a   1.000
_cell.length_b   1.000
_cell.length_c   1.000
_cell.angle_alpha   90.00
_cell.angle_beta   90.00
_cell.angle_gamma   90.00
#
_symmetry.space_group_name_H-M   'P 1'
#
loop_
_entity.id
_entity.type
_entity.pdbx_description
1 polymer ?
#
loop_
_entity_poly.entity_id
_entity_poly.type
_entity_poly.pdbx_seq_one_letter_code
_entity_poly.pdbx_strand_id
1 'polypeptide(L)'
;MDDSMSYPRPSPALVEPYWQSLECLTVHFETGRPSGGQYFWDPSRISDQGRDDDLTMISETDPPPGYGRGEAEGGESGKHFFLSREREFVTAIEKVLPDEDALTPLFESFGRACSQIPSLRRAQLSTVIPGPLEALEVGLPENRSPWGVWYLSPGAEPCAKTLERRPVFSGDVHHRRLFWDLQGWLPGSKLQNLMRDVGRQRYGNYLVERFINLGVSV
;
A
#
# COMPACT_ATOMS: atom_id res chain seq x y z
N MET A 1 18.36 24.44 -2.02
CA MET A 1 17.39 23.56 -1.33
C MET A 1 16.03 24.15 -1.58
N ASP A 2 15.27 23.51 -2.45
CA ASP A 2 13.97 23.98 -2.93
C ASP A 2 12.90 23.60 -1.89
N ASP A 3 12.28 24.60 -1.25
CA ASP A 3 11.29 24.42 -0.18
C ASP A 3 9.89 24.06 -0.73
N SER A 4 9.82 23.74 -2.03
CA SER A 4 8.60 23.44 -2.79
C SER A 4 8.11 21.99 -2.63
N MET A 5 8.92 21.10 -2.05
CA MET A 5 8.50 19.73 -1.68
C MET A 5 8.06 19.59 -0.21
N SER A 6 7.99 20.70 0.52
CA SER A 6 7.42 20.74 1.86
C SER A 6 5.92 20.46 1.78
N TYR A 7 5.50 19.27 2.24
CA TYR A 7 4.08 18.94 2.41
C TYR A 7 3.35 20.12 3.09
N PRO A 8 2.14 20.49 2.62
CA PRO A 8 1.41 21.61 3.19
C PRO A 8 1.32 21.45 4.71
N ARG A 9 1.82 22.46 5.44
CA ARG A 9 1.65 22.52 6.89
C ARG A 9 0.17 22.29 7.23
N PRO A 10 -0.15 21.56 8.31
CA PRO A 10 -1.54 21.28 8.66
C PRO A 10 -2.30 22.60 8.78
N SER A 11 -3.11 22.88 7.75
CA SER A 11 -4.01 24.02 7.69
C SER A 11 -5.00 23.91 8.85
N PRO A 12 -5.40 25.02 9.51
CA PRO A 12 -6.45 24.98 10.53
C PRO A 12 -7.67 24.21 9.99
N ALA A 13 -8.25 23.37 10.87
CA ALA A 13 -9.29 22.40 10.56
C ALA A 13 -10.22 22.89 9.44
N LEU A 14 -10.11 22.25 8.29
CA LEU A 14 -10.85 22.63 7.09
C LEU A 14 -12.35 22.49 7.40
N VAL A 15 -13.09 23.57 7.14
CA VAL A 15 -14.48 23.78 7.57
C VAL A 15 -15.43 22.71 6.98
N GLU A 16 -15.02 22.05 5.91
CA GLU A 16 -15.74 20.95 5.29
C GLU A 16 -14.82 19.75 5.01
N PRO A 17 -15.27 18.52 5.31
CA PRO A 17 -14.51 17.33 4.98
C PRO A 17 -14.36 17.20 3.46
N TYR A 18 -13.12 16.99 3.01
CA TYR A 18 -12.83 16.70 1.61
C TYR A 18 -13.45 15.36 1.22
N TRP A 19 -13.88 15.26 -0.04
CA TRP A 19 -14.37 14.00 -0.62
C TRP A 19 -15.63 13.42 0.04
N GLN A 20 -16.64 14.25 0.29
CA GLN A 20 -17.89 13.85 0.94
C GLN A 20 -18.62 12.67 0.28
N SER A 21 -18.44 12.49 -1.03
CA SER A 21 -19.09 11.42 -1.81
C SER A 21 -18.15 10.24 -2.14
N LEU A 22 -16.89 10.27 -1.67
CA LEU A 22 -15.93 9.20 -1.97
C LEU A 22 -16.24 7.96 -1.13
N GLU A 23 -16.70 6.90 -1.80
CA GLU A 23 -17.02 5.63 -1.14
C GLU A 23 -15.87 4.62 -1.14
N CYS A 24 -14.94 4.75 -2.08
CA CYS A 24 -13.86 3.79 -2.29
C CYS A 24 -12.52 4.52 -2.47
N LEU A 25 -11.55 4.18 -1.63
CA LEU A 25 -10.17 4.66 -1.76
C LEU A 25 -9.23 3.47 -1.96
N THR A 26 -8.49 3.45 -3.06
CA THR A 26 -7.47 2.42 -3.29
C THR A 26 -6.15 3.11 -3.57
N VAL A 27 -5.15 2.82 -2.75
CA VAL A 27 -3.80 3.34 -2.86
C VAL A 27 -2.87 2.15 -3.09
N HIS A 28 -2.23 2.17 -4.25
CA HIS A 28 -1.13 1.27 -4.57
C HIS A 28 0.18 2.04 -4.47
N PHE A 29 1.17 1.45 -3.82
CA PHE A 29 2.51 2.02 -3.75
C PHE A 29 3.53 0.99 -4.21
N GLU A 30 4.62 1.47 -4.79
CA GLU A 30 5.75 0.64 -5.19
C GLU A 30 6.61 0.28 -3.97
N THR A 31 7.45 -0.74 -4.08
CA THR A 31 8.41 -1.09 -3.03
C THR A 31 9.52 -0.03 -2.88
N GLY A 32 9.78 0.76 -3.92
CA GLY A 32 10.69 1.91 -3.91
C GLY A 32 10.01 3.19 -3.39
N ARG A 33 10.77 4.03 -2.67
CA ARG A 33 10.28 5.34 -2.19
C ARG A 33 10.46 6.41 -3.27
N PRO A 34 9.53 7.39 -3.37
CA PRO A 34 9.69 8.51 -4.30
C PRO A 34 10.96 9.33 -4.08
N SER A 35 11.41 9.47 -2.83
CA SER A 35 12.64 10.19 -2.45
C SER A 35 13.91 9.34 -2.54
N GLY A 36 13.83 8.13 -3.09
CA GLY A 36 14.92 7.15 -3.09
C GLY A 36 14.92 6.18 -1.90
N GLY A 37 15.55 5.02 -2.11
CA GLY A 37 15.53 3.87 -1.18
C GLY A 37 14.26 3.02 -1.29
N GLN A 38 14.03 2.14 -0.33
CA GLN A 38 12.96 1.14 -0.36
C GLN A 38 12.12 1.15 0.92
N TYR A 39 10.85 0.77 0.81
CA TYR A 39 9.95 0.51 1.93
C TYR A 39 10.15 -0.86 2.57
N PHE A 40 10.84 -1.75 1.87
CA PHE A 40 11.14 -3.11 2.30
C PHE A 40 12.60 -3.39 1.99
N TRP A 41 13.29 -4.07 2.89
CA TRP A 41 14.65 -4.54 2.65
C TRP A 41 14.73 -6.05 2.79
N ASP A 42 15.70 -6.64 2.09
CA ASP A 42 16.06 -8.04 2.22
C ASP A 42 17.32 -8.18 3.08
N PRO A 43 17.22 -8.71 4.31
CA PRO A 43 18.40 -8.88 5.17
C PRO A 43 19.43 -9.84 4.57
N SER A 44 19.03 -10.77 3.70
CA SER A 44 19.97 -11.69 3.02
C SER A 44 20.95 -10.95 2.11
N ARG A 45 20.62 -9.71 1.69
CA ARG A 45 21.46 -8.90 0.79
C ARG A 45 22.45 -7.97 1.49
N ILE A 46 22.44 -7.94 2.82
CA ILE A 46 23.32 -7.07 3.61
C ILE A 46 24.77 -7.64 3.67
N SER A 47 25.07 -8.72 2.93
CA SER A 47 26.39 -9.34 2.91
C SER A 47 27.46 -8.48 2.23
N ASP A 48 28.26 -7.82 3.07
CA ASP A 48 29.67 -7.41 2.96
C ASP A 48 30.15 -6.51 1.80
N GLN A 49 29.37 -6.26 0.76
CA GLN A 49 29.72 -5.21 -0.20
C GLN A 49 29.13 -3.89 0.27
N GLY A 50 30.03 -2.94 0.52
CA GLY A 50 29.73 -1.62 1.07
C GLY A 50 28.50 -0.99 0.44
N ARG A 51 27.75 -0.30 1.29
CA ARG A 51 26.50 0.43 1.11
C ARG A 51 26.53 1.55 0.05
N ASP A 52 27.35 1.42 -0.99
CA ASP A 52 27.30 2.22 -2.22
C ASP A 52 26.31 1.53 -3.16
N ASP A 53 25.04 1.60 -2.77
CA ASP A 53 23.94 1.26 -3.66
C ASP A 53 23.85 2.41 -4.67
N ASP A 54 24.51 2.23 -5.82
CA ASP A 54 24.39 3.05 -7.02
C ASP A 54 22.99 2.83 -7.64
N LEU A 55 21.96 3.11 -6.83
CA LEU A 55 20.62 3.32 -7.32
C LEU A 55 20.72 4.60 -8.12
N THR A 56 20.65 4.47 -9.46
CA THR A 56 20.49 5.60 -10.37
C THR A 56 19.45 6.53 -9.79
N MET A 57 19.90 7.63 -9.17
CA MET A 57 19.00 8.63 -8.63
C MET A 57 18.20 9.12 -9.82
N ILE A 58 16.88 8.94 -9.74
CA ILE A 58 15.96 9.56 -10.67
C ILE A 58 16.33 11.03 -10.65
N SER A 59 16.75 11.56 -11.79
CA SER A 59 17.23 12.94 -11.86
C SER A 59 16.07 13.83 -11.43
N GLU A 60 16.32 14.85 -10.61
CA GLU A 60 15.28 15.85 -10.25
C GLU A 60 14.66 16.52 -11.48
N THR A 61 15.31 16.41 -12.65
CA THR A 61 14.83 16.91 -13.94
C THR A 61 13.88 15.96 -14.66
N ASP A 62 13.75 14.71 -14.24
CA ASP A 62 12.86 13.77 -14.89
C ASP A 62 11.40 14.12 -14.52
N PRO A 63 10.53 14.37 -15.51
CA PRO A 63 9.14 14.69 -15.22
C PRO A 63 8.49 13.50 -14.50
N PRO A 64 7.63 13.75 -13.48
CA PRO A 64 7.02 12.68 -12.72
C PRO A 64 6.24 11.75 -13.66
N PRO A 65 6.19 10.43 -13.37
CA PRO A 65 5.46 9.47 -14.19
C PRO A 65 4.03 9.96 -14.44
N GLY A 66 3.67 10.16 -15.71
CA GLY A 66 2.36 10.68 -16.12
C GLY A 66 2.30 12.18 -16.43
N TYR A 67 3.37 12.94 -16.24
CA TYR A 67 3.48 14.33 -16.71
C TYR A 67 4.38 14.41 -17.95
N GLY A 68 3.89 15.06 -19.01
CA GLY A 68 4.75 15.51 -20.13
C GLY A 68 4.68 14.72 -21.45
N ARG A 69 3.90 13.64 -21.57
CA ARG A 69 3.58 13.05 -22.88
C ARG A 69 2.16 13.43 -23.28
N GLY A 70 2.02 14.08 -24.43
CA GLY A 70 0.72 14.51 -24.96
C GLY A 70 -0.27 13.35 -25.04
N GLU A 71 -1.55 13.66 -24.86
CA GLU A 71 -2.67 12.70 -24.74
C GLU A 71 -2.74 11.65 -25.88
N ALA A 72 -2.05 11.90 -27.01
CA ALA A 72 -1.97 11.00 -28.15
C ALA A 72 -1.06 9.76 -27.95
N GLU A 73 -0.14 9.75 -26.98
CA GLU A 73 0.79 8.61 -26.73
C GLU A 73 0.47 7.80 -25.44
N GLY A 74 -0.53 8.22 -24.66
CA GLY A 74 -0.72 7.78 -23.27
C GLY A 74 -1.22 6.35 -23.04
N GLY A 75 -1.76 5.68 -24.06
CA GLY A 75 -2.42 4.37 -23.89
C GLY A 75 -1.47 3.16 -23.84
N GLU A 76 -0.41 3.17 -24.65
CA GLU A 76 0.51 2.02 -24.79
C GLU A 76 1.82 2.19 -24.00
N SER A 77 2.36 3.43 -23.91
CA SER A 77 3.60 3.70 -23.17
C SER A 77 3.47 3.46 -21.66
N GLY A 78 2.29 3.71 -21.07
CA GLY A 78 2.05 3.43 -19.65
C GLY A 78 2.22 1.95 -19.33
N LYS A 79 1.68 1.06 -20.17
CA LYS A 79 1.79 -0.40 -19.97
C LYS A 79 3.23 -0.90 -20.14
N HIS A 80 3.97 -0.35 -21.11
CA HIS A 80 5.37 -0.72 -21.33
C HIS A 80 6.28 -0.25 -20.18
N PHE A 81 6.01 0.93 -19.59
CA PHE A 81 6.78 1.42 -18.44
C PHE A 81 6.63 0.50 -17.20
N PHE A 82 5.40 0.06 -16.89
CA PHE A 82 5.15 -0.89 -15.80
C PHE A 82 5.87 -2.23 -16.03
N LEU A 83 5.80 -2.79 -17.25
CA LEU A 83 6.39 -4.09 -17.57
C LEU A 83 7.93 -4.06 -17.72
N SER A 84 8.51 -2.97 -18.22
CA SER A 84 9.97 -2.83 -18.36
C SER A 84 10.66 -2.66 -17.01
N ARG A 85 10.07 -1.87 -16.11
CA ARG A 85 10.64 -1.65 -14.77
C ARG A 85 10.53 -2.89 -13.88
N GLU A 86 9.50 -3.71 -14.08
CA GLU A 86 9.40 -5.00 -13.42
C GLU A 86 10.59 -5.91 -13.71
N ARG A 87 11.18 -5.87 -14.92
CA ARG A 87 12.28 -6.79 -15.30
C ARG A 87 13.64 -6.45 -14.69
N GLU A 88 13.94 -5.18 -14.42
CA GLU A 88 15.27 -4.78 -13.92
C GLU A 88 15.42 -4.96 -12.41
N PHE A 89 14.32 -5.10 -11.66
CA PHE A 89 14.34 -5.28 -10.20
C PHE A 89 14.02 -6.71 -9.73
N VAL A 90 13.91 -7.70 -10.63
CA VAL A 90 13.64 -9.11 -10.26
C VAL A 90 14.88 -9.81 -9.74
N THR A 91 15.45 -9.29 -8.66
CA THR A 91 16.17 -10.15 -7.74
C THR A 91 15.13 -10.55 -6.69
N ALA A 92 14.88 -11.85 -6.59
CA ALA A 92 14.00 -12.45 -5.59
C ALA A 92 14.24 -11.85 -4.19
N ILE A 93 13.20 -11.37 -3.53
CA ILE A 93 13.27 -11.01 -2.10
C ILE A 93 12.94 -12.27 -1.31
N GLU A 94 13.96 -12.87 -0.69
CA GLU A 94 13.82 -14.09 0.11
C GLU A 94 13.06 -13.78 1.40
N LYS A 95 13.47 -12.71 2.09
CA LYS A 95 12.86 -12.25 3.32
C LYS A 95 12.50 -10.78 3.23
N VAL A 96 11.22 -10.49 3.39
CA VAL A 96 10.72 -9.11 3.39
C VAL A 96 10.78 -8.59 4.81
N LEU A 97 11.57 -7.55 5.07
CA LEU A 97 11.52 -6.79 6.30
C LEU A 97 11.05 -5.35 5.99
N PRO A 98 9.95 -4.89 6.59
CA PRO A 98 9.46 -3.54 6.37
C PRO A 98 10.35 -2.49 7.04
N ASP A 99 10.53 -1.37 6.35
CA ASP A 99 11.08 -0.13 6.89
C ASP A 99 10.02 0.60 7.71
N GLU A 100 10.07 0.42 9.04
CA GLU A 100 9.09 1.02 9.95
C GLU A 100 9.10 2.56 9.88
N ASP A 101 10.27 3.18 9.72
CA ASP A 101 10.39 4.64 9.65
C ASP A 101 9.80 5.18 8.34
N ALA A 102 9.91 4.42 7.24
CA ALA A 102 9.32 4.80 5.97
C ALA A 102 7.82 4.48 5.86
N LEU A 103 7.40 3.32 6.38
CA LEU A 103 6.02 2.84 6.24
C LEU A 103 5.08 3.48 7.24
N THR A 104 5.53 3.76 8.47
CA THR A 104 4.66 4.33 9.50
C THR A 104 4.02 5.65 9.04
N PRO A 105 4.76 6.65 8.50
CA PRO A 105 4.16 7.89 8.02
C PRO A 105 3.16 7.69 6.87
N LEU A 106 3.42 6.72 5.98
CA LEU A 106 2.52 6.38 4.88
C LEU A 106 1.18 5.86 5.40
N PHE A 107 1.22 4.89 6.32
CA PHE A 107 0.03 4.33 6.94
C PHE A 107 -0.70 5.35 7.83
N GLU A 108 0.04 6.19 8.56
CA GLU A 108 -0.56 7.26 9.36
C GLU A 108 -1.31 8.26 8.48
N SER A 109 -0.72 8.66 7.35
CA SER A 109 -1.34 9.58 6.41
C SER A 109 -2.59 8.97 5.79
N PHE A 110 -2.52 7.70 5.39
CA PHE A 110 -3.65 6.94 4.87
C PHE A 110 -4.80 6.82 5.88
N GLY A 111 -4.51 6.42 7.13
CA GLY A 111 -5.52 6.30 8.19
C GLY A 111 -6.18 7.63 8.54
N ARG A 112 -5.41 8.73 8.61
CA ARG A 112 -5.95 10.09 8.81
C ARG A 112 -6.84 10.52 7.66
N ALA A 113 -6.43 10.28 6.41
CA ALA A 113 -7.25 10.58 5.24
C ALA A 113 -8.56 9.78 5.26
N CYS A 114 -8.49 8.47 5.50
CA CYS A 114 -9.67 7.60 5.60
C CYS A 114 -10.66 8.07 6.67
N SER A 115 -10.16 8.54 7.82
CA SER A 115 -10.99 9.02 8.92
C SER A 115 -11.74 10.32 8.60
N GLN A 116 -11.30 11.06 7.59
CA GLN A 116 -11.92 12.32 7.15
C GLN A 116 -12.91 12.14 5.99
N ILE A 117 -13.07 10.92 5.46
CA ILE A 117 -13.98 10.62 4.35
C ILE A 117 -15.29 10.03 4.90
N PRO A 118 -16.37 10.83 5.03
CA PRO A 118 -17.59 10.40 5.73
C PRO A 118 -18.36 9.29 5.01
N SER A 119 -18.26 9.24 3.69
CA SER A 119 -18.93 8.23 2.85
C SER A 119 -18.10 7.00 2.58
N LEU A 120 -16.92 6.87 3.21
CA LEU A 120 -16.01 5.77 2.96
C LEU A 120 -16.64 4.43 3.32
N ARG A 121 -16.82 3.58 2.31
CA ARG A 121 -17.28 2.19 2.44
C ARG A 121 -16.11 1.23 2.36
N ARG A 122 -15.09 1.56 1.57
CA ARG A 122 -13.94 0.69 1.30
C ARG A 122 -12.67 1.52 1.24
N ALA A 123 -11.63 1.05 1.89
CA ALA A 123 -10.30 1.60 1.70
C ALA A 123 -9.24 0.51 1.65
N GLN A 124 -8.24 0.70 0.79
CA GLN A 124 -7.13 -0.20 0.61
C GLN A 124 -5.85 0.60 0.47
N LEU A 125 -4.82 0.22 1.23
CA LEU A 125 -3.43 0.62 1.00
C LEU A 125 -2.65 -0.66 0.82
N SER A 126 -2.03 -0.84 -0.35
CA SER A 126 -1.34 -2.10 -0.65
C SER A 126 -0.18 -1.94 -1.62
N THR A 127 0.72 -2.90 -1.59
CA THR A 127 1.79 -3.08 -2.56
C THR A 127 1.88 -4.55 -2.94
N VAL A 128 2.51 -4.81 -4.09
CA VAL A 128 2.90 -6.16 -4.49
C VAL A 128 4.39 -6.26 -4.25
N ILE A 129 4.79 -7.18 -3.39
CA ILE A 129 6.20 -7.43 -3.14
C ILE A 129 6.60 -8.59 -4.05
N PRO A 130 7.67 -8.53 -4.87
CA PRO A 130 8.06 -9.64 -5.75
C PRO A 130 8.53 -10.87 -4.94
N GLY A 131 7.98 -12.04 -5.24
CA GLY A 131 8.34 -13.30 -4.57
C GLY A 131 9.69 -13.87 -5.01
N PRO A 132 10.12 -14.99 -4.40
CA PRO A 132 11.27 -15.75 -4.89
C PRO A 132 11.05 -16.23 -6.33
N LEU A 133 12.12 -16.25 -7.13
CA LEU A 133 12.03 -16.62 -8.55
C LEU A 133 11.61 -18.09 -8.71
N GLU A 134 11.97 -18.94 -7.74
CA GLU A 134 11.61 -20.36 -7.70
C GLU A 134 10.09 -20.55 -7.64
N ALA A 135 9.35 -19.62 -7.05
CA ALA A 135 7.88 -19.69 -7.01
C ALA A 135 7.25 -19.45 -8.39
N LEU A 136 7.90 -18.66 -9.26
CA LEU A 136 7.45 -18.41 -10.63
C LEU A 136 7.64 -19.66 -11.51
N GLU A 137 8.73 -20.39 -11.33
CA GLU A 137 9.02 -21.59 -12.14
C GLU A 137 8.05 -22.75 -11.89
N VAL A 138 7.49 -22.84 -10.68
CA VAL A 138 6.54 -23.91 -10.29
C VAL A 138 5.11 -23.61 -10.78
N GLY A 139 4.87 -22.48 -11.44
CA GLY A 139 3.55 -22.09 -11.91
C GLY A 139 2.56 -21.81 -10.77
N LEU A 140 3.09 -21.51 -9.57
CA LEU A 140 2.27 -20.90 -8.52
C LEU A 140 1.76 -19.55 -9.07
N PRO A 141 0.53 -19.15 -8.73
CA PRO A 141 -0.07 -17.93 -9.28
C PRO A 141 0.91 -16.76 -9.16
N GLU A 142 1.26 -16.18 -10.31
CA GLU A 142 2.33 -15.19 -10.54
C GLU A 142 2.28 -13.96 -9.61
N ASN A 143 1.17 -13.76 -8.89
CA ASN A 143 0.94 -12.62 -8.04
C ASN A 143 1.05 -13.03 -6.58
N ARG A 144 2.18 -12.69 -5.95
CA ARG A 144 2.40 -12.80 -4.51
C ARG A 144 1.25 -12.14 -3.74
N SER A 145 1.03 -12.62 -2.52
CA SER A 145 0.03 -12.05 -1.62
C SER A 145 0.17 -10.53 -1.50
N PRO A 146 -0.95 -9.80 -1.64
CA PRO A 146 -0.91 -8.36 -1.48
C PRO A 146 -0.44 -8.04 -0.06
N TRP A 147 0.58 -7.18 0.07
CA TRP A 147 0.99 -6.68 1.37
C TRP A 147 0.23 -5.38 1.62
N GLY A 148 -0.48 -5.25 2.73
CA GLY A 148 -1.26 -4.05 2.99
C GLY A 148 -2.33 -4.15 4.07
N VAL A 149 -3.21 -3.16 4.04
CA VAL A 149 -4.35 -3.01 4.95
C VAL A 149 -5.62 -2.70 4.17
N TRP A 150 -6.73 -3.30 4.62
CA TRP A 150 -8.06 -3.10 4.04
C TRP A 150 -9.08 -2.76 5.10
N TYR A 151 -9.85 -1.73 4.84
CA TYR A 151 -11.02 -1.35 5.62
C TYR A 151 -12.29 -1.60 4.81
N LEU A 152 -13.29 -2.23 5.44
CA LEU A 152 -14.64 -2.40 4.92
C LEU A 152 -15.66 -1.89 5.94
N SER A 153 -16.58 -1.04 5.51
CA SER A 153 -17.75 -0.66 6.31
C SER A 153 -18.73 -1.82 6.44
N PRO A 154 -19.72 -1.72 7.35
CA PRO A 154 -20.87 -2.62 7.35
C PRO A 154 -21.54 -2.71 5.97
N GLY A 155 -21.85 -3.93 5.53
CA GLY A 155 -22.46 -4.26 4.24
C GLY A 155 -21.58 -4.02 3.02
N ALA A 156 -20.31 -3.59 3.17
CA ALA A 156 -19.41 -3.43 2.04
C ALA A 156 -18.81 -4.78 1.62
N GLU A 157 -18.72 -5.01 0.33
CA GLU A 157 -18.04 -6.18 -0.24
C GLU A 157 -16.60 -5.82 -0.61
N PRO A 158 -15.64 -6.77 -0.53
CA PRO A 158 -14.27 -6.54 -1.00
C PRO A 158 -14.26 -6.08 -2.46
N CYS A 159 -13.33 -5.20 -2.85
CA CYS A 159 -13.30 -4.67 -4.21
C CYS A 159 -12.54 -5.56 -5.22
N ALA A 160 -11.72 -6.49 -4.72
CA ALA A 160 -10.87 -7.33 -5.54
C ALA A 160 -11.46 -8.74 -5.65
N LYS A 161 -11.64 -9.22 -6.88
CA LYS A 161 -12.04 -10.60 -7.20
C LYS A 161 -11.17 -11.65 -6.49
N THR A 162 -9.92 -11.31 -6.21
CA THR A 162 -8.97 -12.16 -5.47
C THR A 162 -9.28 -12.26 -3.98
N LEU A 163 -9.84 -11.22 -3.37
CA LEU A 163 -10.22 -11.19 -1.95
C LEU A 163 -11.63 -11.76 -1.73
N GLU A 164 -12.56 -11.52 -2.66
CA GLU A 164 -13.95 -12.01 -2.61
C GLU A 164 -14.04 -13.53 -2.41
N ARG A 165 -13.08 -14.29 -2.95
CA ARG A 165 -13.08 -15.75 -2.88
C ARG A 165 -12.65 -16.30 -1.52
N ARG A 166 -12.10 -15.49 -0.62
CA ARG A 166 -11.56 -15.98 0.65
C ARG A 166 -12.60 -15.87 1.77
N PRO A 167 -12.93 -16.96 2.49
CA PRO A 167 -13.92 -16.98 3.57
C PRO A 167 -13.65 -15.97 4.70
N VAL A 168 -12.39 -15.56 4.88
CA VAL A 168 -12.01 -14.58 5.90
C VAL A 168 -12.65 -13.20 5.66
N PHE A 169 -13.00 -12.87 4.41
CA PHE A 169 -13.65 -11.59 4.08
C PHE A 169 -15.18 -11.66 4.07
N SER A 170 -15.78 -12.85 4.07
CA SER A 170 -17.24 -13.03 4.04
C SER A 170 -17.88 -13.05 5.43
N GLY A 171 -17.10 -13.18 6.49
CA GLY A 171 -17.59 -13.09 7.87
C GLY A 171 -17.88 -11.65 8.31
N ASP A 172 -18.73 -11.51 9.35
CA ASP A 172 -18.97 -10.26 10.07
C ASP A 172 -19.38 -9.06 9.20
N VAL A 173 -20.14 -9.31 8.13
CA VAL A 173 -20.53 -8.28 7.15
C VAL A 173 -21.31 -7.12 7.76
N HIS A 174 -21.95 -7.32 8.92
CA HIS A 174 -22.71 -6.28 9.63
C HIS A 174 -21.83 -5.34 10.46
N HIS A 175 -20.53 -5.57 10.51
CA HIS A 175 -19.58 -4.82 11.30
C HIS A 175 -18.53 -4.13 10.43
N ARG A 176 -17.92 -3.07 10.98
CA ARG A 176 -16.67 -2.55 10.41
C ARG A 176 -15.63 -3.66 10.46
N ARG A 177 -14.84 -3.81 9.41
CA ARG A 177 -13.80 -4.82 9.31
C ARG A 177 -12.48 -4.18 8.89
N LEU A 178 -11.41 -4.57 9.55
CA LEU A 178 -10.04 -4.17 9.27
C LEU A 178 -9.18 -5.42 9.10
N PHE A 179 -8.53 -5.54 7.95
CA PHE A 179 -7.69 -6.69 7.62
C PHE A 179 -6.26 -6.24 7.42
N TRP A 180 -5.31 -6.99 7.98
CA TRP A 180 -3.88 -6.73 7.88
C TRP A 180 -3.20 -7.93 7.23
N ASP A 181 -2.68 -7.78 6.00
CA ASP A 181 -1.77 -8.76 5.39
C ASP A 181 -0.38 -8.16 5.37
N LEU A 182 0.36 -8.35 6.46
CA LEU A 182 1.63 -7.68 6.68
C LEU A 182 2.80 -8.67 6.78
N GLN A 183 2.58 -9.94 6.38
CA GLN A 183 3.61 -10.99 6.34
C GLN A 183 4.39 -11.14 7.66
N GLY A 184 3.69 -11.03 8.79
CA GLY A 184 4.27 -11.14 10.14
C GLY A 184 4.74 -9.82 10.75
N TRP A 185 4.75 -8.71 10.00
CA TRP A 185 4.95 -7.39 10.59
C TRP A 185 3.71 -6.97 11.39
N LEU A 186 3.95 -6.45 12.59
CA LEU A 186 2.90 -5.99 13.49
C LEU A 186 3.08 -4.48 13.68
N PRO A 187 2.14 -3.65 13.19
CA PRO A 187 2.23 -2.21 13.34
C PRO A 187 2.10 -1.82 14.81
N GLY A 188 2.77 -0.76 15.24
CA GLY A 188 2.69 -0.26 16.61
C GLY A 188 1.25 0.11 17.03
N SER A 189 0.99 0.11 18.34
CA SER A 189 -0.36 0.36 18.90
C SER A 189 -0.95 1.70 18.47
N LYS A 190 -0.13 2.74 18.33
CA LYS A 190 -0.53 4.05 17.83
C LYS A 190 -1.14 3.96 16.42
N LEU A 191 -0.45 3.25 15.52
CA LEU A 191 -0.91 3.10 14.14
C LEU A 191 -2.15 2.21 14.05
N GLN A 192 -2.20 1.12 14.82
CA GLN A 192 -3.40 0.29 14.91
C GLN A 192 -4.61 1.12 15.36
N ASN A 193 -4.47 1.89 16.44
CA ASN A 193 -5.57 2.72 16.97
C ASN A 193 -6.06 3.74 15.94
N LEU A 194 -5.15 4.36 15.19
CA LEU A 194 -5.52 5.26 14.11
C LEU A 194 -6.35 4.57 13.03
N MET A 195 -5.98 3.34 12.63
CA MET A 195 -6.76 2.57 11.66
C MET A 195 -8.10 2.09 12.23
N ARG A 196 -8.17 1.77 13.53
CA ARG A 196 -9.43 1.41 14.22
C ARG A 196 -10.43 2.57 14.28
N ASP A 197 -9.95 3.80 14.19
CA ASP A 197 -10.80 5.00 14.19
C ASP A 197 -11.52 5.26 12.86
N VAL A 198 -11.07 4.63 11.77
CA VAL A 198 -11.70 4.76 10.46
C VAL A 198 -13.17 4.30 10.52
N GLY A 199 -14.08 5.21 10.16
CA GLY A 199 -15.52 4.96 10.18
C GLY A 199 -16.15 4.86 11.58
N ARG A 200 -15.39 5.06 12.67
CA ARG A 200 -15.89 4.92 14.05
C ARG A 200 -17.05 5.86 14.35
N GLN A 201 -16.97 7.10 13.88
CA GLN A 201 -18.01 8.11 14.09
C GLN A 201 -19.36 7.69 13.48
N ARG A 202 -19.34 6.97 12.35
CA ARG A 202 -20.54 6.60 11.60
C ARG A 202 -21.12 5.25 12.02
N TYR A 203 -20.25 4.27 12.25
CA TYR A 203 -20.67 2.87 12.48
C TYR A 203 -20.46 2.38 13.92
N GLY A 204 -20.02 3.26 14.82
CA GLY A 204 -19.81 2.96 16.23
C GLY A 204 -18.46 2.31 16.53
N ASN A 205 -18.28 1.89 17.78
CA ASN A 205 -16.99 1.42 18.30
C ASN A 205 -16.64 -0.03 17.92
N TYR A 206 -17.64 -0.86 17.61
CA TYR A 206 -17.39 -2.25 17.27
C TYR A 206 -16.65 -2.38 15.94
N LEU A 207 -15.59 -3.19 15.92
CA LEU A 207 -14.71 -3.43 14.78
C LEU A 207 -14.21 -4.87 14.86
N VAL A 208 -14.26 -5.57 13.74
CA VAL A 208 -13.61 -6.86 13.57
C VAL A 208 -12.26 -6.63 12.92
N GLU A 209 -11.20 -6.85 13.69
CA GLU A 209 -9.83 -6.72 13.22
C GLU A 209 -9.21 -8.10 13.05
N ARG A 210 -8.58 -8.35 11.90
CA ARG A 210 -7.97 -9.65 11.59
C ARG A 210 -6.59 -9.47 10.96
N PHE A 211 -5.61 -10.17 11.51
CA PHE A 211 -4.31 -10.36 10.87
C PHE A 211 -4.40 -11.60 10.00
N ILE A 212 -4.28 -11.40 8.70
CA ILE A 212 -4.32 -12.45 7.69
C ILE A 212 -2.91 -12.74 7.23
N ASN A 213 -2.63 -14.01 6.96
CA ASN A 213 -1.43 -14.42 6.28
C ASN A 213 -1.86 -15.12 5.00
N LEU A 214 -1.95 -14.35 3.90
CA LEU A 214 -2.40 -14.91 2.64
C LEU A 214 -1.29 -15.70 1.93
N GLY A 215 -0.03 -15.56 2.39
CA GLY A 215 1.19 -16.02 1.74
C GLY A 215 1.62 -17.46 2.01
N VAL A 216 0.91 -18.21 2.86
CA VAL A 216 1.28 -19.60 3.18
C VAL A 216 0.05 -20.50 3.03
N SER A 217 -0.10 -21.09 1.84
CA SER A 217 -0.89 -22.31 1.70
C SER A 217 0.11 -23.45 1.82
N VAL A 218 0.18 -24.11 2.98
CA VAL A 218 0.93 -25.37 3.13
C VAL A 218 0.14 -26.48 2.46
#